data_AF-A0A059DW37-F1
#
_entry.id   AF-A0A059DW37-F1
#
_cell.length_a   1.000
_cell.length_b   1.000
_cell.length_c   1.000
_cell.angle_alpha   90.00
_cell.angle_beta   90.00
_cell.angle_gamma   90.00
#
_symmetry.space_group_name_H-M   'P 1'
#
loop_
_entity.id
_entity.type
_entity.pdbx_description
1 polymer ?
#
loop_
_entity_poly.entity_id
_entity_poly.type
_entity_poly.pdbx_seq_one_letter_code
_entity_poly.pdbx_strand_id
1 'polypeptide(L)'
;MVMATDNIWQMLTDNVGTVVTVLSAIAAVIGALASRAETRKQRQLRTEQLRQTIDSSSLDWGSAAIDTMARAAMLARTRHLHGNEGSFQSAKAATLVNLTALIDRGRMFFPNLDEQKKGTEKDGAYRGSRPPILDAIVWVHCEISALTRDGGPTGDNSADFIDDCRRLVVSELQAHLDPRRLNQVVGRYDGQTRTHQKQAIERAQSLRQLLLTRRPGVSIDNSNRHPEQPETVQ
;
A
#
# COMPACT_ATOMS: atom_id res chain seq x y z
N MET A 1 -74.63 16.14 -6.39
CA MET A 1 -73.22 15.69 -6.26
C MET A 1 -73.03 14.29 -6.89
N VAL A 2 -73.66 14.02 -8.04
CA VAL A 2 -73.56 12.74 -8.79
C VAL A 2 -73.20 13.02 -10.27
N MET A 3 -73.61 14.17 -10.82
CA MET A 3 -73.22 14.57 -12.19
C MET A 3 -71.72 14.87 -12.39
N ALA A 4 -70.97 15.19 -11.32
CA ALA A 4 -69.54 15.45 -11.45
C ALA A 4 -68.73 14.15 -11.67
N THR A 5 -69.17 13.04 -11.08
CA THR A 5 -68.51 11.74 -11.26
C THR A 5 -68.79 11.17 -12.65
N ASP A 6 -70.01 11.31 -13.16
CA ASP A 6 -70.39 10.76 -14.48
C ASP A 6 -69.66 11.46 -15.64
N ASN A 7 -69.47 12.78 -15.55
CA ASN A 7 -68.65 13.54 -16.51
C ASN A 7 -67.16 13.15 -16.46
N ILE A 8 -66.63 12.82 -15.28
CA ILE A 8 -65.25 12.35 -15.14
C ILE A 8 -65.09 10.97 -15.79
N TRP A 9 -66.06 10.07 -15.59
CA TRP A 9 -66.07 8.73 -16.19
C TRP A 9 -66.19 8.77 -17.72
N GLN A 10 -67.04 9.62 -18.28
CA GLN A 10 -67.21 9.76 -19.73
C GLN A 10 -65.98 10.40 -20.40
N MET A 11 -65.37 11.40 -19.74
CA MET A 11 -64.13 12.01 -20.21
C MET A 11 -62.92 11.06 -20.10
N LEU A 12 -62.93 10.14 -19.11
CA LEU A 12 -61.96 9.05 -18.95
C LEU A 12 -62.09 8.00 -20.06
N THR A 13 -63.31 7.63 -20.47
CA THR A 13 -63.54 6.62 -21.52
C THR A 13 -63.21 7.13 -22.93
N ASP A 14 -63.39 8.43 -23.19
CA ASP A 14 -63.07 9.02 -24.49
C ASP A 14 -61.56 9.31 -24.66
N ASN A 15 -60.82 9.43 -23.56
CA ASN A 15 -59.40 9.77 -23.53
C ASN A 15 -58.53 8.71 -22.85
N VAL A 16 -58.94 7.44 -22.86
CA VAL A 16 -58.22 6.32 -22.20
C VAL A 16 -56.73 6.31 -22.58
N GLY A 17 -56.42 6.54 -23.86
CA GLY A 17 -55.03 6.62 -24.33
C GLY A 17 -54.22 7.73 -23.65
N THR A 18 -54.79 8.94 -23.51
CA THR A 18 -54.15 10.08 -22.84
C THR A 18 -53.99 9.85 -21.34
N VAL A 19 -54.96 9.18 -20.70
CA VAL A 19 -54.90 8.86 -19.28
C VAL A 19 -53.79 7.84 -19.01
N VAL A 20 -53.68 6.81 -19.86
CA VAL A 20 -52.63 5.79 -19.77
C VAL A 20 -51.24 6.39 -20.01
N THR A 21 -51.08 7.31 -20.96
CA THR A 21 -49.79 7.97 -21.22
C THR A 21 -49.37 8.87 -20.05
N VAL A 22 -50.28 9.62 -19.46
CA VAL A 22 -50.00 10.46 -18.27
C VAL A 22 -49.60 9.60 -17.07
N LEU A 23 -50.33 8.52 -16.79
CA LEU A 23 -49.99 7.60 -15.69
C LEU A 23 -48.64 6.91 -15.92
N SER A 24 -48.36 6.50 -17.16
CA SER A 24 -47.08 5.90 -17.54
C SER A 24 -45.92 6.89 -17.41
N ALA A 25 -46.13 8.15 -17.78
CA ALA A 25 -45.13 9.22 -17.63
C ALA A 25 -44.83 9.49 -16.14
N ILE A 26 -45.84 9.52 -15.28
CA ILE A 26 -45.66 9.68 -13.83
C ILE A 26 -44.89 8.48 -13.26
N ALA A 27 -45.27 7.26 -13.61
CA ALA A 27 -44.56 6.05 -13.19
C ALA A 27 -43.10 6.03 -13.67
N ALA A 28 -42.83 6.48 -14.90
CA ALA A 28 -41.49 6.60 -15.45
C ALA A 28 -40.64 7.64 -14.70
N VAL A 29 -41.23 8.78 -14.31
CA VAL A 29 -40.54 9.81 -13.52
C VAL A 29 -40.21 9.30 -12.12
N ILE A 30 -41.16 8.63 -11.45
CA ILE A 30 -40.93 8.01 -10.13
C ILE A 30 -39.84 6.92 -10.24
N GLY A 31 -39.93 6.06 -11.25
CA GLY A 31 -38.93 5.03 -11.52
C GLY A 31 -37.54 5.61 -11.80
N ALA A 32 -37.46 6.72 -12.55
CA ALA A 32 -36.20 7.40 -12.83
C ALA A 32 -35.59 8.05 -11.56
N LEU A 33 -36.41 8.63 -10.68
CA LEU A 33 -35.96 9.18 -9.40
C LEU A 33 -35.47 8.07 -8.45
N ALA A 34 -36.22 6.97 -8.32
CA ALA A 34 -35.84 5.80 -7.55
C ALA A 34 -34.53 5.17 -8.08
N SER A 35 -34.42 5.01 -9.41
CA SER A 35 -33.21 4.50 -10.08
C SER A 35 -32.00 5.40 -9.84
N ARG A 36 -32.17 6.72 -9.85
CA ARG A 36 -31.08 7.67 -9.52
C ARG A 36 -30.65 7.58 -8.06
N ALA A 37 -31.60 7.45 -7.13
CA ALA A 37 -31.29 7.29 -5.71
C ALA A 37 -30.55 5.97 -5.45
N GLU A 38 -31.00 4.89 -6.08
CA GLU A 38 -30.38 3.57 -6.00
C GLU A 38 -28.99 3.56 -6.62
N THR A 39 -28.81 4.19 -7.80
CA THR A 39 -27.50 4.33 -8.44
C THR A 39 -26.50 5.08 -7.56
N ARG A 40 -26.95 6.09 -6.80
CA ARG A 40 -26.09 6.80 -5.83
C ARG A 40 -25.66 5.89 -4.68
N LYS A 41 -26.59 5.14 -4.09
CA LYS A 41 -26.29 4.15 -3.04
C LYS A 41 -25.35 3.06 -3.54
N GLN A 42 -25.59 2.53 -4.73
CA GLN A 42 -24.73 1.52 -5.35
C GLN A 42 -23.32 2.05 -5.62
N ARG A 43 -23.18 3.30 -6.07
CA ARG A 43 -21.86 3.94 -6.24
C ARG A 43 -21.14 4.05 -4.90
N GLN A 44 -21.83 4.49 -3.85
CA GLN A 44 -21.25 4.59 -2.52
C GLN A 44 -20.77 3.23 -1.99
N LEU A 45 -21.64 2.21 -2.04
CA LEU A 45 -21.31 0.85 -1.62
C LEU A 45 -20.12 0.27 -2.41
N ARG A 46 -20.06 0.50 -3.73
CA ARG A 46 -18.92 0.06 -4.56
C ARG A 46 -17.61 0.72 -4.15
N THR A 47 -17.62 2.02 -3.82
CA THR A 47 -16.43 2.71 -3.34
C THR A 47 -15.98 2.19 -1.97
N GLU A 48 -16.92 1.93 -1.07
CA GLU A 48 -16.62 1.35 0.25
C GLU A 48 -16.06 -0.08 0.12
N GLN A 49 -16.65 -0.91 -0.75
CA GLN A 49 -16.13 -2.24 -1.08
C GLN A 49 -14.72 -2.18 -1.67
N LEU A 50 -14.46 -1.24 -2.58
CA LEU A 50 -13.13 -1.08 -3.16
C LEU A 50 -12.09 -0.71 -2.10
N ARG A 51 -12.45 0.19 -1.17
CA ARG A 51 -11.57 0.54 -0.03
C ARG A 51 -11.28 -0.67 0.84
N GLN A 52 -12.31 -1.42 1.26
CA GLN A 52 -12.14 -2.63 2.05
C GLN A 52 -11.24 -3.66 1.35
N THR A 53 -11.40 -3.84 0.03
CA THR A 53 -10.55 -4.74 -0.75
C THR A 53 -9.09 -4.28 -0.78
N ILE A 54 -8.84 -2.98 -0.94
CA ILE A 54 -7.48 -2.42 -0.92
C ILE A 54 -6.85 -2.59 0.47
N ASP A 55 -7.59 -2.29 1.54
CA ASP A 55 -7.13 -2.43 2.92
C ASP A 55 -6.84 -3.89 3.28
N SER A 56 -7.67 -4.83 2.82
CA SER A 56 -7.41 -6.27 2.97
C SER A 56 -6.16 -6.69 2.20
N SER A 57 -5.98 -6.19 0.98
CA SER A 57 -4.81 -6.52 0.16
C SER A 57 -3.50 -5.96 0.75
N SER A 58 -3.56 -4.77 1.35
CA SER A 58 -2.40 -4.17 2.03
C SER A 58 -2.06 -4.90 3.33
N LEU A 59 -3.06 -5.43 4.05
CA LEU A 59 -2.88 -6.35 5.18
C LEU A 59 -2.18 -7.65 4.76
N ASP A 60 -2.65 -8.29 3.69
CA ASP A 60 -2.06 -9.54 3.19
C ASP A 60 -0.61 -9.34 2.76
N TRP A 61 -0.33 -8.23 2.05
CA TRP A 61 1.03 -7.82 1.73
C TRP A 61 1.87 -7.61 3.00
N GLY A 62 1.32 -6.93 4.01
CA GLY A 62 1.97 -6.66 5.27
C GLY A 62 2.34 -7.93 6.02
N SER A 63 1.44 -8.92 6.08
CA SER A 63 1.70 -10.23 6.65
C SER A 63 2.86 -10.93 5.92
N ALA A 64 2.82 -10.95 4.58
CA ALA A 64 3.89 -11.55 3.78
C ALA A 64 5.25 -10.84 3.99
N ALA A 65 5.24 -9.52 4.17
CA ALA A 65 6.45 -8.75 4.47
C ALA A 65 7.03 -9.11 5.84
N ILE A 66 6.20 -9.15 6.88
CA ILE A 66 6.60 -9.50 8.25
C ILE A 66 7.20 -10.91 8.29
N ASP A 67 6.55 -11.88 7.66
CA ASP A 67 7.02 -13.27 7.61
C ASP A 67 8.35 -13.40 6.85
N THR A 68 8.48 -12.70 5.72
CA THR A 68 9.71 -12.71 4.92
C THR A 68 10.88 -12.08 5.70
N MET A 69 10.64 -10.97 6.40
CA MET A 69 11.65 -10.33 7.24
C MET A 69 12.03 -11.20 8.44
N ALA A 70 11.08 -11.90 9.06
CA ALA A 70 11.37 -12.85 10.13
C ALA A 70 12.25 -14.02 9.64
N ARG A 71 11.96 -14.55 8.44
CA ARG A 71 12.81 -15.56 7.79
C ARG A 71 14.19 -15.01 7.45
N ALA A 72 14.29 -13.76 7.01
CA ALA A 72 15.56 -13.09 6.74
C ALA A 72 16.40 -12.93 8.02
N ALA A 73 15.78 -12.54 9.14
CA ALA A 73 16.45 -12.49 10.45
C ALA A 73 16.94 -13.89 10.86
N MET A 74 16.12 -14.93 10.67
CA MET A 74 16.51 -16.30 10.97
C MET A 74 17.69 -16.78 10.12
N LEU A 75 17.69 -16.46 8.82
CA LEU A 75 18.83 -16.71 7.92
C LEU A 75 20.10 -16.05 8.45
N ALA A 76 20.01 -14.80 8.93
CA ALA A 76 21.16 -14.10 9.51
C ALA A 76 21.70 -14.79 10.79
N ARG A 77 20.82 -15.20 11.71
CA ARG A 77 21.21 -15.92 12.94
C ARG A 77 21.85 -17.28 12.63
N THR A 78 21.30 -18.02 11.68
CA THR A 78 21.67 -19.41 11.36
C THR A 78 22.68 -19.54 10.23
N ARG A 79 23.21 -18.44 9.69
CA ARG A 79 24.11 -18.42 8.53
C ARG A 79 25.28 -19.42 8.62
N HIS A 80 25.86 -19.59 9.81
CA HIS A 80 27.01 -20.47 10.06
C HIS A 80 26.62 -21.95 10.16
N LEU A 81 25.33 -22.25 10.37
CA LEU A 81 24.79 -23.61 10.44
C LEU A 81 24.49 -24.20 9.06
N HIS A 82 24.58 -23.38 7.99
CA HIS A 82 24.47 -23.89 6.62
C HIS A 82 25.64 -24.82 6.31
N GLY A 83 25.32 -26.00 5.76
CA GLY A 83 26.30 -27.07 5.54
C GLY A 83 27.43 -26.71 4.58
N ASN A 84 27.19 -25.78 3.65
CA ASN A 84 28.21 -25.22 2.76
C ASN A 84 27.81 -23.82 2.24
N GLU A 85 28.76 -23.14 1.60
CA GLU A 85 28.55 -21.80 1.03
C GLU A 85 27.45 -21.78 -0.04
N GLY A 86 27.37 -22.82 -0.89
CA GLY A 86 26.33 -22.91 -1.93
C GLY A 86 24.91 -22.88 -1.34
N SER A 87 24.67 -23.65 -0.27
CA SER A 87 23.38 -23.70 0.42
C SER A 87 22.99 -22.37 1.06
N PHE A 88 23.98 -21.63 1.59
CA PHE A 88 23.77 -20.29 2.12
C PHE A 88 23.43 -19.30 1.00
N GLN A 89 24.18 -19.32 -0.11
CA GLN A 89 23.94 -18.44 -1.25
C GLN A 89 22.57 -18.69 -1.89
N SER A 90 22.12 -19.94 -2.00
CA SER A 90 20.77 -20.26 -2.48
C SER A 90 19.68 -19.69 -1.56
N ALA A 91 19.82 -19.85 -0.23
CA ALA A 91 18.86 -19.30 0.73
C ALA A 91 18.86 -17.76 0.73
N LYS A 92 20.03 -17.14 0.61
CA LYS A 92 20.21 -15.70 0.48
C LYS A 92 19.54 -15.18 -0.80
N ALA A 93 19.80 -15.79 -1.96
CA ALA A 93 19.20 -15.39 -3.23
C ALA A 93 17.67 -15.47 -3.19
N ALA A 94 17.11 -16.58 -2.68
CA ALA A 94 15.67 -16.74 -2.52
C ALA A 94 15.06 -15.64 -1.62
N THR A 95 15.75 -15.30 -0.52
CA THR A 95 15.33 -14.23 0.38
C THR A 95 15.35 -12.86 -0.30
N LEU A 96 16.40 -12.55 -1.08
CA LEU A 96 16.52 -11.27 -1.81
C LEU A 96 15.44 -11.10 -2.89
N VAL A 97 15.09 -12.18 -3.61
CA VAL A 97 13.99 -12.18 -4.59
C VAL A 97 12.67 -11.86 -3.91
N ASN A 98 12.38 -12.50 -2.78
CA ASN A 98 11.15 -12.27 -2.03
C ASN A 98 11.07 -10.83 -1.49
N LEU A 99 12.17 -10.30 -0.95
CA LEU A 99 12.23 -8.92 -0.47
C LEU A 99 12.02 -7.90 -1.61
N THR A 100 12.64 -8.12 -2.77
CA THR A 100 12.45 -7.26 -3.96
C THR A 100 10.99 -7.27 -4.42
N ALA A 101 10.38 -8.45 -4.53
CA ALA A 101 8.98 -8.58 -4.91
C ALA A 101 8.04 -7.86 -3.92
N LEU A 102 8.34 -7.90 -2.62
CA LEU A 102 7.57 -7.17 -1.61
C LEU A 102 7.75 -5.66 -1.72
N ILE A 103 8.94 -5.16 -2.02
CA ILE A 103 9.20 -3.73 -2.24
C ILE A 103 8.35 -3.22 -3.41
N ASP A 104 8.35 -3.92 -4.53
CA ASP A 104 7.60 -3.51 -5.72
C ASP A 104 6.09 -3.59 -5.51
N ARG A 105 5.61 -4.67 -4.87
CA ARG A 105 4.18 -4.79 -4.51
C ARG A 105 3.73 -3.73 -3.52
N GLY A 106 4.59 -3.40 -2.56
CA GLY A 106 4.30 -2.41 -1.54
C GLY A 106 4.05 -1.01 -2.12
N ARG A 107 4.67 -0.66 -3.25
CA ARG A 107 4.43 0.62 -3.95
C ARG A 107 2.99 0.80 -4.42
N MET A 108 2.23 -0.28 -4.60
CA MET A 108 0.81 -0.20 -4.97
C MET A 108 -0.07 0.28 -3.81
N PHE A 109 0.37 0.09 -2.56
CA PHE A 109 -0.36 0.46 -1.35
C PHE A 109 0.22 1.71 -0.68
N PHE A 110 1.53 1.92 -0.81
CA PHE A 110 2.28 2.99 -0.16
C PHE A 110 2.95 3.89 -1.21
N PRO A 111 2.24 4.91 -1.72
CA PRO A 111 2.80 5.86 -2.67
C PRO A 111 3.97 6.65 -2.07
N ASN A 112 4.82 7.20 -2.93
CA ASN A 112 5.99 7.95 -2.46
C ASN A 112 5.57 9.31 -1.91
N LEU A 113 6.37 9.84 -0.98
CA LEU A 113 6.18 11.17 -0.42
C LEU A 113 6.75 12.23 -1.37
N ASP A 114 6.13 13.41 -1.44
CA ASP A 114 6.60 14.57 -2.22
C ASP A 114 6.87 14.29 -3.72
N GLU A 115 6.00 13.50 -4.36
CA GLU A 115 6.15 13.08 -5.77
C GLU A 115 6.37 14.23 -6.77
N GLN A 116 5.87 15.43 -6.46
CA GLN A 116 5.98 16.62 -7.31
C GLN A 116 7.34 17.33 -7.23
N LYS A 117 8.19 17.01 -6.25
CA LYS A 117 9.43 17.77 -5.96
C LYS A 117 10.73 17.04 -6.28
N LYS A 118 10.72 15.71 -6.39
CA LYS A 118 11.95 14.91 -6.50
C LYS A 118 11.81 13.82 -7.57
N GLY A 119 12.80 13.71 -8.46
CA GLY A 119 12.90 12.61 -9.42
C GLY A 119 11.86 12.66 -10.55
N THR A 120 11.57 13.85 -11.09
CA THR A 120 10.59 14.04 -12.17
C THR A 120 10.90 13.26 -13.44
N GLU A 121 12.17 12.92 -13.63
CA GLU A 121 12.71 12.07 -14.71
C GLU A 121 12.39 10.58 -14.56
N LYS A 122 11.90 10.14 -13.40
CA LYS A 122 11.63 8.73 -13.10
C LYS A 122 10.21 8.33 -13.49
N ASP A 123 9.98 7.02 -13.62
CA ASP A 123 8.64 6.45 -13.74
C ASP A 123 7.77 6.83 -12.52
N GLY A 124 6.46 7.01 -12.74
CA GLY A 124 5.53 7.56 -11.75
C GLY A 124 5.66 6.93 -10.35
N ALA A 125 5.73 5.60 -10.27
CA ALA A 125 5.84 4.86 -9.01
C ALA A 125 7.19 5.03 -8.27
N TYR A 126 8.18 5.67 -8.90
CA TYR A 126 9.54 5.89 -8.40
C TYR A 126 9.89 7.37 -8.21
N ARG A 127 8.95 8.28 -8.49
CA ARG A 127 9.08 9.72 -8.20
C ARG A 127 8.91 9.98 -6.70
N GLY A 128 9.57 10.99 -6.16
CA GLY A 128 9.48 11.34 -4.74
C GLY A 128 10.42 10.54 -3.83
N SER A 129 10.12 10.58 -2.53
CA SER A 129 10.86 9.88 -1.48
C SER A 129 10.08 8.63 -1.06
N ARG A 130 10.78 7.49 -0.99
CA ARG A 130 10.18 6.22 -0.56
C ARG A 130 9.63 6.35 0.87
N PRO A 131 8.43 5.83 1.17
CA PRO A 131 7.89 5.88 2.52
C PRO A 131 8.69 4.99 3.49
N PRO A 132 8.74 5.33 4.80
CA PRO A 132 9.51 4.59 5.81
C PRO A 132 9.24 3.08 5.85
N ILE A 133 7.99 2.66 5.62
CA ILE A 133 7.60 1.26 5.59
C ILE A 133 8.34 0.45 4.51
N LEU A 134 8.52 1.03 3.32
CA LEU A 134 9.22 0.37 2.22
C LEU A 134 10.74 0.51 2.35
N ASP A 135 11.22 1.60 2.95
CA ASP A 135 12.63 1.80 3.25
C ASP A 135 13.15 0.74 4.23
N ALA A 136 12.36 0.36 5.24
CA ALA A 136 12.71 -0.73 6.15
C ALA A 136 12.98 -2.05 5.43
N ILE A 137 12.15 -2.41 4.44
CA ILE A 137 12.33 -3.64 3.64
C ILE A 137 13.57 -3.53 2.75
N VAL A 138 13.83 -2.35 2.19
CA VAL A 138 15.03 -2.09 1.38
C VAL A 138 16.31 -2.22 2.21
N TRP A 139 16.32 -1.73 3.45
CA TRP A 139 17.48 -1.91 4.31
C TRP A 139 17.71 -3.36 4.70
N VAL A 140 16.66 -4.14 4.94
CA VAL A 140 16.79 -5.59 5.13
C VAL A 140 17.35 -6.25 3.88
N HIS A 141 16.88 -5.87 2.68
CA HIS A 141 17.46 -6.34 1.42
C HIS A 141 18.96 -6.01 1.32
N CYS A 142 19.36 -4.78 1.64
CA CYS A 142 20.76 -4.38 1.66
C CYS A 142 21.59 -5.17 2.69
N GLU A 143 21.09 -5.36 3.91
CA GLU A 143 21.80 -6.10 4.95
C GLU A 143 21.97 -7.58 4.58
N ILE A 144 20.93 -8.21 4.03
CA ILE A 144 20.99 -9.60 3.52
C ILE A 144 21.93 -9.69 2.32
N SER A 145 21.91 -8.72 1.41
CA SER A 145 22.80 -8.69 0.24
C SER A 145 24.27 -8.61 0.65
N ALA A 146 24.57 -7.85 1.69
CA ALA A 146 25.92 -7.74 2.26
C ALA A 146 26.27 -8.87 3.25
N LEU A 147 25.32 -9.75 3.57
CA LEU A 147 25.55 -10.87 4.48
C LEU A 147 26.43 -11.93 3.79
N THR A 148 27.46 -12.37 4.49
CA THR A 148 28.30 -13.52 4.13
C THR A 148 28.16 -14.61 5.18
N ARG A 149 28.51 -15.85 4.84
CA ARG A 149 28.45 -16.98 5.77
C ARG A 149 29.41 -16.82 6.94
N ASP A 150 30.67 -16.55 6.63
CA ASP A 150 31.78 -16.62 7.59
C ASP A 150 32.42 -15.23 7.91
N GLY A 151 31.77 -14.10 7.57
CA GLY A 151 32.34 -12.76 7.77
C GLY A 151 31.34 -11.61 7.99
N GLY A 152 31.86 -10.39 8.20
CA GLY A 152 31.05 -9.19 8.47
C GLY A 152 30.54 -9.10 9.93
N PRO A 153 29.58 -8.18 10.23
CA PRO A 153 28.91 -8.12 11.53
C PRO A 153 28.41 -9.50 11.98
N THR A 154 28.34 -9.75 13.28
CA THR A 154 27.86 -11.03 13.80
C THR A 154 26.44 -11.33 13.29
N GLY A 155 26.12 -12.62 13.11
CA GLY A 155 24.81 -13.04 12.62
C GLY A 155 23.67 -12.49 13.49
N ASP A 156 23.89 -12.44 14.81
CA ASP A 156 22.97 -11.85 15.77
C ASP A 156 22.82 -10.33 15.57
N ASN A 157 23.92 -9.60 15.35
CA ASN A 157 23.85 -8.16 15.09
C ASN A 157 23.08 -7.83 13.81
N SER A 158 23.18 -8.66 12.76
CA SER A 158 22.39 -8.48 11.53
C SER A 158 20.93 -8.85 11.73
N ALA A 159 20.65 -9.92 12.48
CA ALA A 159 19.29 -10.34 12.77
C ALA A 159 18.53 -9.33 13.62
N ASP A 160 19.16 -8.76 14.65
CA ASP A 160 18.55 -7.76 15.51
C ASP A 160 18.21 -6.48 14.72
N PHE A 161 19.10 -6.06 13.81
CA PHE A 161 18.81 -4.97 12.88
C PHE A 161 17.58 -5.25 11.98
N ILE A 162 17.48 -6.47 11.46
CA ILE A 162 16.34 -6.89 10.63
C ILE A 162 15.05 -6.89 11.47
N ASP A 163 15.12 -7.33 12.73
CA ASP A 163 14.01 -7.29 13.67
C ASP A 163 13.56 -5.86 13.99
N ASP A 164 14.48 -4.91 14.11
CA ASP A 164 14.16 -3.48 14.27
C ASP A 164 13.49 -2.89 13.03
N CYS A 165 13.96 -3.25 11.84
CA CYS A 165 13.30 -2.87 10.59
C CYS A 165 11.89 -3.47 10.51
N ARG A 166 11.72 -4.72 10.94
CA ARG A 166 10.41 -5.40 10.97
C ARG A 166 9.44 -4.72 11.92
N ARG A 167 9.91 -4.26 13.09
CA ARG A 167 9.10 -3.46 14.02
C ARG A 167 8.64 -2.15 13.40
N LEU A 168 9.48 -1.48 12.60
CA LEU A 168 9.10 -0.28 11.85
C LEU A 168 8.00 -0.61 10.84
N VAL A 169 8.11 -1.71 10.08
CA VAL A 169 7.06 -2.15 9.14
C VAL A 169 5.73 -2.36 9.84
N VAL A 170 5.71 -3.08 10.97
CA VAL A 170 4.49 -3.31 11.76
C VAL A 170 3.88 -1.99 12.23
N SER A 171 4.71 -1.08 12.72
CA SER A 171 4.25 0.22 13.23
C SER A 171 3.60 1.08 12.13
N GLU A 172 4.22 1.12 10.95
CA GLU A 172 3.70 1.87 9.80
C GLU A 172 2.43 1.21 9.21
N LEU A 173 2.39 -0.12 9.15
CA LEU A 173 1.21 -0.87 8.69
C LEU A 173 0.01 -0.64 9.61
N GLN A 174 0.22 -0.67 10.93
CA GLN A 174 -0.82 -0.33 11.90
C GLN A 174 -1.29 1.11 11.73
N ALA A 175 -0.36 2.06 11.53
CA ALA A 175 -0.70 3.46 11.32
C ALA A 175 -1.52 3.69 10.03
N HIS A 176 -1.27 2.90 8.99
CA HIS A 176 -2.00 2.95 7.72
C HIS A 176 -3.44 2.42 7.83
N LEU A 177 -3.68 1.40 8.66
CA LEU A 177 -4.93 0.64 8.68
C LEU A 177 -5.89 1.02 9.82
N ASP A 178 -5.49 1.83 10.81
CA ASP A 178 -6.30 2.10 11.99
C ASP A 178 -7.56 2.96 11.70
N PRO A 179 -8.79 2.40 11.75
CA PRO A 179 -10.03 3.14 11.46
C PRO A 179 -10.45 4.07 12.60
N ARG A 180 -9.97 3.84 13.83
CA ARG A 180 -10.28 4.67 15.00
C ARG A 180 -9.60 6.04 14.92
N ARG A 181 -8.44 6.10 14.26
CA ARG A 181 -7.79 7.35 13.87
C ARG A 181 -8.60 8.09 12.81
N LEU A 182 -9.04 7.41 11.75
CA LEU A 182 -9.79 8.05 10.67
C LEU A 182 -11.06 8.78 11.16
N ASN A 183 -11.80 8.20 12.12
CA ASN A 183 -13.03 8.79 12.68
C ASN A 183 -12.79 9.84 13.78
N GLN A 184 -11.67 9.82 14.52
CA GLN A 184 -11.29 10.91 15.44
C GLN A 184 -10.60 12.10 14.73
N VAL A 185 -10.06 11.88 13.52
CA VAL A 185 -9.25 12.84 12.76
C VAL A 185 -10.08 13.88 11.98
N VAL A 186 -11.38 13.67 11.75
CA VAL A 186 -12.22 14.67 11.05
C VAL A 186 -12.49 15.92 11.91
N GLY A 187 -12.19 15.91 13.22
CA GLY A 187 -12.45 17.06 14.10
C GLY A 187 -11.26 17.67 14.85
N ARG A 188 -10.11 16.99 15.00
CA ARG A 188 -9.04 17.49 15.91
C ARG A 188 -7.57 17.23 15.57
N TYR A 189 -7.18 16.54 14.49
CA TYR A 189 -5.79 16.11 14.37
C TYR A 189 -5.19 16.12 12.95
N ASP A 190 -4.78 17.30 12.50
CA ASP A 190 -3.70 17.44 11.50
C ASP A 190 -2.30 17.31 12.14
N GLY A 191 -2.19 17.52 13.46
CA GLY A 191 -0.91 17.52 14.19
C GLY A 191 -0.32 16.13 14.46
N GLN A 192 -1.13 15.15 14.85
CA GLN A 192 -0.65 13.81 15.24
C GLN A 192 -0.14 13.02 14.04
N THR A 193 -0.84 13.07 12.90
CA THR A 193 -0.39 12.41 11.65
C THR A 193 0.98 12.96 11.23
N ARG A 194 1.20 14.27 11.35
CA ARG A 194 2.51 14.90 11.10
C ARG A 194 3.56 14.47 12.12
N THR A 195 3.23 14.36 13.41
CA THR A 195 4.17 13.88 14.44
C THR A 195 4.59 12.43 14.19
N HIS A 196 3.65 11.54 13.85
CA HIS A 196 3.94 10.15 13.54
C HIS A 196 4.78 10.02 12.28
N GLN A 197 4.42 10.73 11.21
CA GLN A 197 5.22 10.77 9.99
C GLN A 197 6.64 11.26 10.28
N LYS A 198 6.80 12.31 11.11
CA LYS A 198 8.11 12.81 11.53
C LYS A 198 8.90 11.76 12.31
N GLN A 199 8.29 11.10 13.29
CA GLN A 199 8.92 10.03 14.08
C GLN A 199 9.30 8.83 13.21
N ALA A 200 8.47 8.45 12.25
CA ALA A 200 8.75 7.38 11.30
C ALA A 200 9.93 7.74 10.40
N ILE A 201 9.98 8.97 9.89
CA ILE A 201 11.11 9.51 9.13
C ILE A 201 12.39 9.54 9.97
N GLU A 202 12.32 9.96 11.23
CA GLU A 202 13.48 9.99 12.14
C GLU A 202 13.99 8.58 12.44
N ARG A 203 13.09 7.62 12.73
CA ARG A 203 13.43 6.21 12.94
C ARG A 203 13.98 5.56 11.68
N ALA A 204 13.44 5.94 10.52
CA ALA A 204 13.96 5.54 9.24
C ALA A 204 15.40 6.06 9.02
N GLN A 205 15.63 7.34 9.31
CA GLN A 205 16.95 7.94 9.21
C GLN A 205 17.96 7.29 10.17
N SER A 206 17.56 6.96 11.40
CA SER A 206 18.46 6.31 12.35
C SER A 206 18.86 4.90 11.89
N LEU A 207 17.91 4.11 11.40
CA LEU A 207 18.18 2.79 10.81
C LEU A 207 19.04 2.89 9.56
N ARG A 208 18.80 3.89 8.69
CA ARG A 208 19.66 4.19 7.54
C ARG A 208 21.09 4.50 7.97
N GLN A 209 21.29 5.35 8.96
CA GLN A 209 22.63 5.68 9.46
C GLN A 209 23.32 4.45 10.04
N LEU A 210 22.60 3.65 10.82
CA LEU A 210 23.11 2.39 11.36
C LEU A 210 23.55 1.43 10.24
N LEU A 211 22.75 1.31 9.17
CA LEU A 211 23.12 0.51 7.99
C LEU A 211 24.41 1.03 7.33
N LEU A 212 24.52 2.35 7.12
CA LEU A 212 25.72 2.96 6.52
C LEU A 212 26.97 2.78 7.39
N THR A 213 26.84 2.92 8.71
CA THR A 213 27.94 2.65 9.65
C THR A 213 28.40 1.20 9.57
N ARG A 214 27.45 0.26 9.46
CA ARG A 214 27.76 -1.17 9.36
C ARG A 214 28.31 -1.55 8.00
N ARG A 215 27.88 -0.86 6.94
CA ARG A 215 28.11 -1.19 5.53
C ARG A 215 28.45 0.08 4.73
N PRO A 216 29.67 0.62 4.86
CA PRO A 216 30.04 1.93 4.28
C PRO A 216 30.01 1.99 2.74
N GLY A 217 29.89 0.87 2.03
CA GLY A 217 29.79 0.81 0.56
C GLY A 217 28.38 0.59 -0.01
N VAL A 218 27.33 0.52 0.83
CA VAL A 218 25.96 0.25 0.35
C VAL A 218 25.33 1.52 -0.22
N SER A 219 24.96 1.49 -1.51
CA SER A 219 24.17 2.53 -2.15
C SER A 219 22.69 2.38 -1.78
N ILE A 220 22.22 3.20 -0.84
CA ILE A 220 20.83 3.20 -0.34
C ILE A 220 19.94 4.13 -1.20
N ASP A 221 20.54 5.16 -1.78
CA ASP A 221 19.83 6.14 -2.59
C ASP A 221 19.67 5.70 -4.04
N ASN A 222 18.45 5.83 -4.55
CA ASN A 222 18.11 5.60 -5.95
C ASN A 222 18.71 6.67 -6.89
N SER A 223 19.60 7.55 -6.40
CA SER A 223 20.32 8.58 -7.19
C SER A 223 21.68 8.12 -7.68
N ASN A 224 22.23 7.00 -7.18
CA ASN A 224 23.58 6.53 -7.52
C ASN A 224 23.64 5.16 -8.20
N ARG A 225 22.52 4.61 -8.71
CA ARG A 225 22.62 3.62 -9.79
C ARG A 225 23.07 4.37 -11.04
N HIS A 226 24.38 4.42 -11.28
CA HIS A 226 24.86 4.63 -12.65
C HIS A 226 24.17 3.56 -13.51
N PRO A 227 23.65 3.92 -14.70
CA PRO A 227 23.26 2.88 -15.65
C PRO A 227 24.47 1.98 -15.83
N GLU A 228 24.30 0.67 -15.64
CA GLU A 228 25.28 -0.30 -16.07
C GLU A 228 25.64 0.05 -17.52
N GLN A 229 26.90 0.44 -17.74
CA GLN A 229 27.38 0.65 -19.10
C GLN A 229 27.19 -0.69 -19.81
N PRO A 230 26.54 -0.73 -20.98
CA PRO A 230 26.43 -1.97 -21.73
C PRO A 230 27.85 -2.48 -21.98
N GLU A 231 28.11 -3.73 -21.58
CA GLU A 231 29.34 -4.44 -21.92
C GLU A 231 29.56 -4.28 -23.43
N THR A 232 30.60 -3.53 -23.79
CA THR A 232 31.09 -3.52 -25.16
C THR A 232 31.58 -4.92 -25.45
N VAL A 233 30.75 -5.70 -26.14
CA VAL A 233 31.15 -6.94 -26.80
C VAL A 233 32.28 -6.57 -27.76
N GLN A 234 33.49 -7.04 -27.46
CA GLN A 234 34.61 -7.07 -28.41
C GLN A 234 34.51 -8.32 -29.28
#